data_AF-A0A4R0JCG5-F1
#
_entry.id   AF-A0A4R0JCG5-F1
#
_cell.length_a   1.000
_cell.length_b   1.000
_cell.length_c   1.000
_cell.angle_alpha   90.00
_cell.angle_beta   90.00
_cell.angle_gamma   90.00
#
_symmetry.space_group_name_H-M   'P 1'
#
loop_
_entity.id
_entity.type
_entity.pdbx_description
1 polymer ?
#
loop_
_entity_poly.entity_id
_entity_poly.type
_entity_poly.pdbx_seq_one_letter_code
_entity_poly.pdbx_strand_id
1 'polypeptide(L)'
;MRLARHGPAHGRPSHRSRCADHRHPHRILGDHDLGRESAVTRQDPFAGRPAQSPYTIRHKTFGTRRKGLDQNEVTAYLGDLADQIEYADADRAELRAEVERLRSSTPDADQRAHITAHAVGLLSQAQQIADNLVAEAEQYAKDLVETARTQQRDALAQARDSVESAVKHFPASDAPVADLEYVRTFTRVAHVQLRSVLDALAEQVERLGHLPQVPAEATPPPPDAEVLWWNDLSAGPDGGGVQETPTVAGHRRPI
;
A
#
# COMPACT_ATOMS: atom_id res chain seq x y z
N MET A 1 -1.09 -63.17 -62.03
CA MET A 1 -2.17 -62.16 -61.88
C MET A 1 -1.51 -60.89 -61.34
N ARG A 2 -1.13 -59.89 -62.13
CA ARG A 2 -1.90 -58.87 -62.88
C ARG A 2 -2.94 -58.11 -62.04
N LEU A 3 -2.76 -56.76 -62.08
CA LEU A 3 -3.62 -55.63 -61.67
C LEU A 3 -3.37 -55.12 -60.23
N ALA A 4 -2.72 -53.97 -59.96
CA ALA A 4 -2.70 -52.60 -60.51
C ALA A 4 -3.78 -51.65 -59.93
N ARG A 5 -3.32 -50.42 -59.64
CA ARG A 5 -4.04 -49.14 -59.38
C ARG A 5 -4.48 -48.92 -57.92
N HIS A 6 -4.44 -47.73 -57.32
CA HIS A 6 -4.32 -46.35 -57.81
C HIS A 6 -3.74 -45.45 -56.69
N GLY A 7 -2.84 -44.52 -57.03
CA GLY A 7 -2.48 -43.37 -56.16
C GLY A 7 -3.41 -42.15 -56.40
N PRO A 8 -2.97 -40.92 -56.10
CA PRO A 8 -3.32 -40.15 -54.89
C PRO A 8 -4.05 -38.82 -55.21
N ALA A 9 -4.58 -38.11 -54.19
CA ALA A 9 -4.97 -36.71 -54.34
C ALA A 9 -4.92 -35.91 -53.02
N HIS A 10 -4.39 -34.69 -53.16
CA HIS A 10 -4.17 -33.67 -52.14
C HIS A 10 -5.45 -33.01 -51.62
N GLY A 11 -5.43 -32.57 -50.35
CA GLY A 11 -6.41 -31.64 -49.77
C GLY A 11 -5.72 -30.61 -48.87
N ARG A 12 -5.59 -29.38 -49.36
CA ARG A 12 -5.15 -28.20 -48.61
C ARG A 12 -6.21 -27.74 -47.60
N PRO A 13 -5.84 -27.11 -46.47
CA PRO A 13 -6.79 -26.41 -45.62
C PRO A 13 -7.22 -25.06 -46.21
N SER A 14 -8.51 -24.78 -46.05
CA SER A 14 -9.26 -23.64 -46.58
C SER A 14 -9.14 -22.39 -45.70
N HIS A 15 -8.69 -21.30 -46.31
CA HIS A 15 -8.92 -19.92 -45.89
C HIS A 15 -10.36 -19.47 -46.24
N ARG A 16 -11.10 -18.94 -45.27
CA ARG A 16 -12.10 -17.85 -45.38
C ARG A 16 -12.20 -17.22 -43.98
N SER A 17 -11.79 -15.99 -43.68
CA SER A 17 -12.14 -14.66 -44.22
C SER A 17 -13.63 -14.30 -44.12
N ARG A 18 -13.96 -13.53 -43.08
CA ARG A 18 -14.95 -12.43 -43.00
C ARG A 18 -14.51 -11.54 -41.81
N CYS A 19 -14.11 -10.27 -41.98
CA CYS A 19 -14.87 -9.06 -42.39
C CYS A 19 -16.12 -8.86 -41.52
N ALA A 20 -16.42 -7.73 -40.88
CA ALA A 20 -15.79 -6.42 -40.76
C ALA A 20 -16.59 -5.63 -39.68
N ASP A 21 -15.93 -4.77 -38.90
CA ASP A 21 -16.46 -3.44 -38.45
C ASP A 21 -15.34 -2.76 -37.63
N HIS A 22 -14.59 -1.81 -38.20
CA HIS A 22 -14.87 -0.37 -38.28
C HIS A 22 -15.16 0.32 -36.94
N ARG A 23 -14.09 0.64 -36.17
CA ARG A 23 -13.96 1.96 -35.53
C ARG A 23 -12.55 2.53 -35.68
N HIS A 24 -12.57 3.80 -36.04
CA HIS A 24 -11.51 4.66 -36.53
C HIS A 24 -10.78 5.39 -35.38
N PRO A 25 -9.72 6.18 -35.69
CA PRO A 25 -8.53 6.33 -34.86
C PRO A 25 -8.54 7.56 -33.95
N HIS A 26 -7.88 7.44 -32.80
CA HIS A 26 -7.27 8.61 -32.15
C HIS A 26 -5.76 8.47 -32.17
N ARG A 27 -5.22 9.13 -33.19
CA ARG A 27 -3.85 9.62 -33.28
C ARG A 27 -3.69 10.68 -32.19
N ILE A 28 -3.15 10.30 -31.03
CA ILE A 28 -2.57 11.25 -30.09
C ILE A 28 -1.06 11.25 -30.35
N LEU A 29 -0.68 12.26 -31.14
CA LEU A 29 0.66 12.81 -31.17
C LEU A 29 1.00 13.32 -29.76
N GLY A 30 2.22 13.02 -29.33
CA GLY A 30 2.80 13.36 -28.04
C GLY A 30 4.06 12.51 -27.85
N ASP A 31 4.98 12.50 -28.82
CA ASP A 31 6.21 13.32 -28.73
C ASP A 31 6.30 14.14 -27.44
N HIS A 32 6.72 13.46 -26.37
CA HIS A 32 7.44 14.09 -25.28
C HIS A 32 8.77 13.35 -25.12
N ASP A 33 9.64 13.64 -26.09
CA ASP A 33 11.09 13.63 -25.96
C ASP A 33 11.48 14.54 -24.78
N LEU A 34 11.45 13.98 -23.57
CA LEU A 34 11.97 14.62 -22.36
C LEU A 34 13.32 13.97 -22.04
N GLY A 35 14.38 14.70 -22.33
CA GLY A 35 15.67 14.43 -21.70
C GLY A 35 16.90 14.60 -22.56
N ARG A 36 16.78 14.91 -23.85
CA ARG A 36 17.89 15.58 -24.55
C ARG A 36 17.83 17.06 -24.18
N GLU A 37 18.19 17.33 -22.93
CA GLU A 37 18.65 18.65 -22.52
C GLU A 37 19.79 18.99 -23.47
N SER A 38 19.45 19.74 -24.50
CA SER A 38 20.42 20.54 -25.21
C SER A 38 21.05 21.37 -24.11
N ALA A 39 22.21 20.93 -23.63
CA ALA A 39 23.21 21.78 -23.05
C ALA A 39 23.61 22.79 -24.14
N VAL A 40 22.67 23.68 -24.46
CA VAL A 40 22.97 25.07 -24.73
C VAL A 40 23.66 25.48 -23.46
N THR A 41 24.97 25.23 -23.43
CA THR A 41 25.92 26.11 -22.79
C THR A 41 25.50 27.46 -23.32
N ARG A 42 24.63 28.14 -22.56
CA ARG A 42 24.36 29.56 -22.70
C ARG A 42 25.71 30.12 -22.33
N GLN A 43 26.60 30.14 -23.32
CA GLN A 43 27.94 30.68 -23.22
C GLN A 43 27.68 32.05 -22.70
N ASP A 44 27.96 32.26 -21.42
CA ASP A 44 27.79 33.53 -20.79
C ASP A 44 28.70 34.46 -21.60
N PRO A 45 28.14 35.38 -22.41
CA PRO A 45 28.94 36.17 -23.35
C PRO A 45 29.95 37.09 -22.62
N PHE A 46 29.88 37.10 -21.29
CA PHE A 46 30.76 37.81 -20.38
C PHE A 46 31.80 36.92 -19.67
N ALA A 47 31.76 35.59 -19.82
CA ALA A 47 32.72 34.68 -19.18
C ALA A 47 34.20 34.95 -19.57
N GLY A 48 34.43 35.60 -20.72
CA GLY A 48 35.77 35.99 -21.17
C GLY A 48 36.20 37.41 -20.81
N ARG A 49 35.35 38.23 -20.17
CA ARG A 49 35.71 39.59 -19.74
C ARG A 49 35.91 39.60 -18.23
N PRO A 50 37.05 40.09 -17.72
CA PRO A 50 37.19 40.28 -16.28
C PRO A 50 36.07 41.23 -15.83
N ALA A 51 35.21 40.77 -14.92
CA ALA A 51 34.18 41.60 -14.31
C ALA A 51 34.87 42.82 -13.69
N GLN A 52 34.46 44.02 -14.10
CA GLN A 52 34.97 45.24 -13.48
C GLN A 52 34.39 45.32 -12.08
N SER A 53 35.25 45.37 -11.07
CA SER A 53 34.77 45.55 -9.70
C SER A 53 34.16 46.94 -9.55
N PRO A 54 33.17 47.12 -8.65
CA PRO A 54 32.62 48.44 -8.31
C PRO A 54 33.72 49.47 -8.00
N TYR A 55 34.77 49.02 -7.30
CA TYR A 55 35.95 49.83 -7.02
C TYR A 55 36.65 50.32 -8.29
N THR A 56 36.90 49.44 -9.27
CA THR A 56 37.52 49.82 -10.55
C THR A 56 36.67 50.81 -11.33
N ILE A 57 35.34 50.73 -11.23
CA ILE A 57 34.41 51.63 -11.93
C ILE A 57 34.47 53.04 -11.32
N ARG A 58 34.43 53.14 -9.99
CA ARG A 58 34.51 54.44 -9.27
C ARG A 58 35.81 55.20 -9.55
N HIS A 59 36.93 54.47 -9.71
CA HIS A 59 38.26 55.07 -9.91
C HIS A 59 38.70 55.12 -11.38
N LYS A 60 37.79 54.84 -12.32
CA LYS A 60 38.13 54.83 -13.74
C LYS A 60 38.35 56.25 -14.25
N THR A 61 39.49 56.46 -14.90
CA THR A 61 39.87 57.77 -15.46
C THR A 61 39.70 57.80 -16.98
N PHE A 62 39.35 58.96 -17.51
CA PHE A 62 39.14 59.20 -18.94
C PHE A 62 39.94 60.42 -19.39
N GLY A 63 40.44 60.40 -20.64
CA GLY A 63 41.13 61.55 -21.22
C GLY A 63 40.16 62.68 -21.60
N THR A 64 40.56 63.93 -21.36
CA THR A 64 39.75 65.12 -21.67
C THR A 64 39.92 65.59 -23.13
N ARG A 65 38.83 66.01 -23.78
CA ARG A 65 38.80 66.56 -25.15
C ARG A 65 38.00 67.86 -25.20
N ARG A 66 38.28 68.75 -26.18
CA ARG A 66 37.68 70.11 -26.31
C ARG A 66 36.14 70.16 -26.44
N LYS A 67 35.50 69.02 -26.70
CA LYS A 67 34.04 68.79 -26.69
C LYS A 67 33.76 67.42 -26.05
N GLY A 68 34.06 67.30 -24.76
CA GLY A 68 33.82 66.09 -23.96
C GLY A 68 32.52 66.16 -23.15
N LEU A 69 32.16 65.03 -22.54
CA LEU A 69 31.14 64.98 -21.48
C LEU A 69 31.61 65.76 -20.24
N ASP A 70 30.68 66.26 -19.44
CA ASP A 70 31.01 66.88 -18.16
C ASP A 70 31.62 65.84 -17.20
N GLN A 71 32.76 66.19 -16.63
CA GLN A 71 33.48 65.31 -15.72
C GLN A 71 32.67 65.01 -14.46
N ASN A 72 31.95 66.00 -13.92
CA ASN A 72 31.18 65.81 -12.70
C ASN A 72 30.00 64.86 -12.92
N GLU A 73 29.30 65.01 -14.05
CA GLU A 73 28.20 64.13 -14.43
C GLU A 73 28.69 62.70 -14.67
N VAL A 74 29.84 62.53 -15.34
CA VAL A 74 30.45 61.21 -15.55
C VAL A 74 30.86 60.57 -14.22
N THR A 75 31.46 61.31 -13.29
CA THR A 75 31.84 60.77 -11.98
C THR A 75 30.62 60.39 -11.15
N ALA A 76 29.55 61.19 -11.16
CA ALA A 76 28.29 60.84 -10.49
C ALA A 76 27.68 59.56 -11.08
N TYR A 77 27.59 59.48 -12.41
CA TYR A 77 27.08 58.30 -13.10
C TYR A 77 27.90 57.02 -12.81
N LEU A 78 29.23 57.12 -12.74
CA LEU A 78 30.09 55.99 -12.37
C LEU A 78 29.91 55.56 -10.91
N GLY A 79 29.57 56.50 -10.02
CA GLY A 79 29.16 56.21 -8.65
C GLY A 79 27.88 55.37 -8.63
N ASP A 80 26.81 55.87 -9.25
CA ASP A 80 25.52 55.18 -9.33
C ASP A 80 25.65 53.79 -10.00
N LEU A 81 26.47 53.69 -11.05
CA LEU A 81 26.74 52.42 -11.73
C LEU A 81 27.48 51.43 -10.82
N ALA A 82 28.46 51.90 -10.05
CA ALA A 82 29.18 51.05 -9.11
C ALA A 82 28.24 50.54 -8.00
N ASP A 83 27.36 51.39 -7.49
CA ASP A 83 26.38 51.03 -6.45
C ASP A 83 25.37 49.99 -6.98
N GLN A 84 24.89 50.15 -8.21
CA GLN A 84 24.02 49.17 -8.87
C GLN A 84 24.70 47.80 -9.05
N ILE A 85 25.99 47.78 -9.40
CA ILE A 85 26.74 46.54 -9.55
C ILE A 85 26.98 45.89 -8.19
N GLU A 86 27.29 46.67 -7.15
CA GLU A 86 27.43 46.17 -5.79
C GLU A 86 26.15 45.52 -5.27
N TYR A 87 24.99 46.16 -5.51
CA TYR A 87 23.68 45.59 -5.20
C TYR A 87 23.42 44.29 -5.99
N ALA A 88 23.67 44.30 -7.31
CA ALA A 88 23.47 43.12 -8.14
C ALA A 88 24.41 41.96 -7.76
N ASP A 89 25.64 42.24 -7.35
CA ASP A 89 26.59 41.22 -6.89
C ASP A 89 26.16 40.62 -5.54
N ALA A 90 25.61 41.44 -4.63
CA ALA A 90 25.02 40.95 -3.38
C ALA A 90 23.82 40.03 -3.64
N ASP A 91 22.87 40.44 -4.48
CA ASP A 91 21.71 39.62 -4.89
C ASP A 91 22.16 38.31 -5.53
N ARG A 92 23.16 38.35 -6.42
CA ARG A 92 23.70 37.14 -7.07
C ARG A 92 24.39 36.22 -6.06
N ALA A 93 25.06 36.76 -5.05
CA ALA A 93 25.67 35.97 -4.00
C ALA A 93 24.62 35.27 -3.15
N GLU A 94 23.55 35.98 -2.77
CA GLU A 94 22.42 35.44 -2.03
C GLU A 94 21.71 34.33 -2.82
N LEU A 95 21.36 34.59 -4.08
CA LEU A 95 20.71 33.60 -4.94
C LEU A 95 21.58 32.36 -5.16
N ARG A 96 22.90 32.52 -5.27
CA ARG A 96 23.82 31.38 -5.37
C ARG A 96 23.87 30.57 -4.09
N ALA A 97 23.93 31.23 -2.93
CA ALA A 97 23.89 30.56 -1.64
C ALA A 97 22.58 29.77 -1.46
N GLU A 98 21.45 30.36 -1.87
CA GLU A 98 20.15 29.70 -1.80
C GLU A 98 20.04 28.51 -2.77
N VAL A 99 20.54 28.64 -4.00
CA VAL A 99 20.62 27.51 -4.93
C VAL A 99 21.47 26.38 -4.36
N GLU A 100 22.59 26.69 -3.73
CA GLU A 100 23.45 25.68 -3.10
C GLU A 100 22.77 25.02 -1.89
N ARG A 101 22.07 25.80 -1.07
CA ARG A 101 21.23 25.28 0.02
C ARG A 101 20.13 24.35 -0.49
N LEU A 102 19.44 24.74 -1.56
CA LEU A 102 18.39 23.92 -2.17
C LEU A 102 18.96 22.63 -2.77
N ARG A 103 20.11 22.71 -3.44
CA ARG A 103 20.81 21.55 -3.99
C ARG A 103 21.24 20.57 -2.90
N SER A 104 21.83 21.08 -1.80
CA SER A 104 22.22 20.24 -0.67
C SER A 104 21.04 19.64 0.09
N SER A 105 19.89 20.32 0.13
CA SER A 105 18.67 19.78 0.77
C SER A 105 17.88 18.81 -0.10
N THR A 106 18.04 18.87 -1.42
CA THR A 106 17.32 17.98 -2.34
C THR A 106 18.12 16.70 -2.52
N PRO A 107 17.56 15.51 -2.26
CA PRO A 107 18.27 14.26 -2.50
C PRO A 107 18.72 14.18 -3.95
N ASP A 108 19.95 13.70 -4.16
CA ASP A 108 20.50 13.52 -5.49
C ASP A 108 19.60 12.65 -6.37
N ALA A 109 19.72 12.80 -7.69
CA ALA A 109 18.90 12.07 -8.64
C ALA A 109 18.97 10.55 -8.42
N ASP A 110 20.16 10.03 -8.09
CA ASP A 110 20.39 8.62 -7.81
C ASP A 110 19.68 8.16 -6.52
N GLN A 111 19.70 8.99 -5.48
CA GLN A 111 19.02 8.69 -4.23
C GLN A 111 17.50 8.72 -4.39
N ARG A 112 16.97 9.66 -5.18
CA ARG A 112 15.55 9.67 -5.56
C ARG A 112 15.16 8.42 -6.36
N ALA A 113 15.99 8.00 -7.30
CA ALA A 113 15.75 6.79 -8.08
C ALA A 113 15.73 5.54 -7.17
N HIS A 114 16.66 5.44 -6.23
CA HIS A 114 16.72 4.33 -5.27
C HIS A 114 15.50 4.31 -4.33
N ILE A 115 15.11 5.47 -3.77
CA ILE A 115 13.90 5.59 -2.92
C ILE A 115 12.66 5.16 -3.71
N THR A 116 12.55 5.60 -4.97
CA THR A 116 11.42 5.25 -5.84
C THR A 116 11.39 3.75 -6.15
N ALA A 117 12.53 3.15 -6.50
CA ALA A 117 12.62 1.72 -6.77
C ALA A 117 12.25 0.87 -5.54
N HIS A 118 12.74 1.27 -4.37
CA HIS A 118 12.39 0.62 -3.11
C HIS A 118 10.89 0.71 -2.79
N ALA A 119 10.29 1.89 -2.96
CA ALA A 119 8.85 2.09 -2.75
C ALA A 119 8.00 1.23 -3.70
N VAL A 120 8.40 1.11 -4.97
CA VAL A 120 7.74 0.22 -5.95
C VAL A 120 7.87 -1.24 -5.52
N GLY A 121 9.04 -1.67 -5.03
CA GLY A 121 9.25 -3.01 -4.49
C GLY A 121 8.34 -3.31 -3.30
N LEU A 122 8.27 -2.40 -2.33
CA LEU A 122 7.37 -2.53 -1.18
C LEU A 122 5.89 -2.59 -1.59
N LEU A 123 5.47 -1.76 -2.55
CA LEU A 123 4.09 -1.78 -3.04
C LEU A 123 3.77 -3.12 -3.72
N SER A 124 4.69 -3.63 -4.55
CA SER A 124 4.53 -4.94 -5.18
C SER A 124 4.46 -6.06 -4.15
N GLN A 125 5.25 -5.98 -3.07
CA GLN A 125 5.21 -6.96 -1.98
C GLN A 125 3.89 -6.88 -1.21
N ALA A 126 3.43 -5.68 -0.88
CA ALA A 126 2.15 -5.47 -0.20
C ALA A 126 0.97 -6.00 -1.03
N GLN A 127 1.00 -5.81 -2.35
CA GLN A 127 0.01 -6.37 -3.27
C GLN A 127 0.03 -7.90 -3.25
N GLN A 128 1.20 -8.54 -3.31
CA GLN A 128 1.30 -10.00 -3.22
C GLN A 128 0.75 -10.53 -1.88
N ILE A 129 1.03 -9.85 -0.77
CA ILE A 129 0.49 -10.23 0.54
C ILE A 129 -1.03 -10.08 0.56
N ALA A 130 -1.56 -8.99 0.01
CA ALA A 130 -3.00 -8.76 -0.08
C ALA A 130 -3.69 -9.86 -0.91
N ASP A 131 -3.14 -10.20 -2.08
CA ASP A 131 -3.69 -11.25 -2.94
C ASP A 131 -3.69 -12.61 -2.25
N ASN A 132 -2.61 -12.93 -1.51
CA ASN A 132 -2.51 -14.16 -0.74
C ASN A 132 -3.55 -14.22 0.40
N LEU A 133 -3.74 -13.11 1.13
CA LEU A 133 -4.73 -13.05 2.22
C LEU A 133 -6.16 -13.17 1.70
N VAL A 134 -6.46 -12.58 0.53
CA VAL A 134 -7.77 -12.75 -0.12
C VAL A 134 -7.99 -14.20 -0.49
N ALA A 135 -7.00 -14.86 -1.10
CA ALA A 135 -7.10 -16.28 -1.44
C ALA A 135 -7.30 -17.17 -0.20
N GLU A 136 -6.58 -16.91 0.89
CA GLU A 136 -6.72 -17.63 2.16
C GLU A 136 -8.10 -17.40 2.78
N ALA A 137 -8.57 -16.14 2.82
CA ALA A 137 -9.89 -15.80 3.35
C ALA A 137 -11.02 -16.45 2.53
N GLU A 138 -10.90 -16.50 1.20
CA GLU A 138 -11.86 -17.18 0.34
C GLU A 138 -11.91 -18.68 0.61
N GLN A 139 -10.74 -19.32 0.81
CA GLN A 139 -10.67 -20.74 1.12
C GLN A 139 -11.29 -21.02 2.49
N TYR A 140 -10.92 -20.24 3.51
CA TYR A 140 -11.48 -20.36 4.85
C TYR A 140 -12.99 -20.18 4.87
N ALA A 141 -13.53 -19.21 4.11
CA ALA A 141 -14.97 -19.01 3.99
C ALA A 141 -15.68 -20.22 3.37
N LYS A 142 -15.08 -20.86 2.35
CA LYS A 142 -15.64 -22.08 1.75
C LYS A 142 -15.66 -23.23 2.74
N ASP A 143 -14.55 -23.44 3.45
CA ASP A 143 -14.42 -24.51 4.43
C ASP A 143 -15.39 -24.31 5.62
N LEU A 144 -15.58 -23.06 6.05
CA LEU A 144 -16.55 -22.70 7.09
C LEU A 144 -18.00 -23.01 6.66
N VAL A 145 -18.37 -22.64 5.43
CA VAL A 145 -19.71 -22.92 4.89
C VAL A 145 -19.95 -24.42 4.73
N GLU A 146 -18.95 -25.18 4.29
CA GLU A 146 -19.04 -26.63 4.20
C GLU A 146 -19.22 -27.27 5.58
N THR A 147 -18.44 -26.83 6.57
CA THR A 147 -18.53 -27.29 7.96
C THR A 147 -19.91 -27.00 8.54
N ALA A 148 -20.42 -25.76 8.38
CA ALA A 148 -21.74 -25.37 8.87
C ALA A 148 -22.87 -26.19 8.22
N ARG A 149 -22.77 -26.49 6.93
CA ARG A 149 -23.74 -27.34 6.22
C ARG A 149 -23.73 -28.78 6.71
N THR A 150 -22.54 -29.33 7.00
CA THR A 150 -22.43 -30.68 7.57
C THR A 150 -23.05 -30.72 8.96
N GLN A 151 -22.69 -29.77 9.84
CA GLN A 151 -23.28 -29.65 11.17
C GLN A 151 -24.81 -29.50 11.13
N GLN A 152 -25.35 -28.72 10.20
CA GLN A 152 -26.79 -28.59 10.02
C GLN A 152 -27.45 -29.91 9.65
N ARG A 153 -26.87 -30.68 8.73
CA ARG A 153 -27.40 -32.00 8.34
C ARG A 153 -27.36 -32.99 9.49
N ASP A 154 -26.27 -33.01 10.24
CA ASP A 154 -26.09 -33.89 11.40
C ASP A 154 -27.10 -33.57 12.50
N ALA A 155 -27.28 -32.28 12.81
CA ALA A 155 -28.27 -31.84 13.79
C ALA A 155 -29.71 -32.22 13.37
N LEU A 156 -30.04 -32.08 12.08
CA LEU A 156 -31.36 -32.49 11.56
C LEU A 156 -31.55 -34.02 11.59
N ALA A 157 -30.50 -34.79 11.30
CA ALA A 157 -30.53 -36.25 11.41
C ALA A 157 -30.76 -36.70 12.86
N GLN A 158 -30.01 -36.14 13.82
CA GLN A 158 -30.18 -36.42 15.24
C GLN A 158 -31.57 -36.01 15.76
N ALA A 159 -32.08 -34.85 15.33
CA ALA A 159 -33.43 -34.42 15.68
C ALA A 159 -34.49 -35.41 15.13
N ARG A 160 -34.32 -35.90 13.90
CA ARG A 160 -35.22 -36.90 13.33
C ARG A 160 -35.15 -38.24 14.10
N ASP A 161 -33.96 -38.72 14.42
CA ASP A 161 -33.77 -39.97 15.14
C ASP A 161 -34.31 -39.91 16.57
N SER A 162 -34.15 -38.77 17.25
CA SER A 162 -34.74 -38.54 18.57
C SER A 162 -36.27 -38.47 18.53
N VAL A 163 -36.88 -37.87 17.50
CA VAL A 163 -38.33 -37.90 17.30
C VAL A 163 -38.83 -39.31 16.99
N GLU A 164 -38.15 -40.04 16.09
CA GLU A 164 -38.55 -41.41 15.74
C GLU A 164 -38.45 -42.36 16.94
N SER A 165 -37.38 -42.25 17.73
CA SER A 165 -37.24 -43.02 18.97
C SER A 165 -38.29 -42.61 20.00
N ALA A 166 -38.58 -41.32 20.20
CA ALA A 166 -39.65 -40.88 21.09
C ALA A 166 -41.01 -41.45 20.66
N VAL A 167 -41.37 -41.36 19.38
CA VAL A 167 -42.63 -41.93 18.84
C VAL A 167 -42.70 -43.45 19.03
N LYS A 168 -41.59 -44.19 18.86
CA LYS A 168 -41.56 -45.65 19.11
C LYS A 168 -41.74 -46.01 20.58
N HIS A 169 -41.30 -45.16 21.51
CA HIS A 169 -41.48 -45.37 22.95
C HIS A 169 -42.85 -44.87 23.47
N PHE A 170 -43.61 -44.13 22.65
CA PHE A 170 -45.01 -43.79 22.93
C PHE A 170 -45.93 -44.90 22.37
N PRO A 171 -46.59 -45.73 23.21
CA PRO A 171 -47.54 -46.71 22.72
C PRO A 171 -48.77 -46.03 22.12
N ALA A 172 -49.19 -46.45 20.92
CA ALA A 172 -50.42 -46.02 20.25
C ALA A 172 -51.69 -46.63 20.87
N SER A 173 -51.73 -46.78 22.20
CA SER A 173 -52.81 -47.43 22.93
C SER A 173 -53.26 -46.56 24.09
N ASP A 174 -54.41 -45.91 23.92
CA ASP A 174 -55.24 -45.23 24.93
C ASP A 174 -54.52 -44.53 26.09
N ALA A 175 -54.21 -43.26 25.88
CA ALA A 175 -53.71 -42.35 26.92
C ALA A 175 -54.88 -41.77 27.75
N PRO A 176 -55.04 -42.10 29.05
CA PRO A 176 -55.92 -41.34 29.94
C PRO A 176 -55.41 -39.90 30.05
N VAL A 177 -56.30 -38.94 30.35
CA VAL A 177 -56.06 -37.48 30.40
C VAL A 177 -54.74 -37.05 31.11
N ALA A 178 -54.18 -37.88 32.00
CA ALA A 178 -52.88 -37.70 32.63
C ALA A 178 -51.68 -37.71 31.64
N ASP A 179 -51.73 -38.53 30.59
CA ASP A 179 -50.67 -38.60 29.57
C ASP A 179 -50.67 -37.35 28.68
N LEU A 180 -51.82 -36.72 28.48
CA LEU A 180 -51.92 -35.48 27.71
C LEU A 180 -51.34 -34.29 28.48
N GLU A 181 -51.54 -34.24 29.80
CA GLU A 181 -50.88 -33.26 30.69
C GLU A 181 -49.37 -33.54 30.81
N TYR A 182 -48.96 -34.82 30.86
CA TYR A 182 -47.54 -35.20 30.81
C TYR A 182 -46.89 -34.76 29.49
N VAL A 183 -47.53 -35.01 28.35
CA VAL A 183 -47.04 -34.55 27.03
C VAL A 183 -47.05 -33.02 26.96
N ARG A 184 -48.06 -32.34 27.51
CA ARG A 184 -48.14 -30.86 27.49
C ARG A 184 -47.07 -30.21 28.37
N THR A 185 -46.79 -30.80 29.54
CA THR A 185 -45.71 -30.32 30.42
C THR A 185 -44.35 -30.67 29.86
N PHE A 186 -44.16 -31.87 29.32
CA PHE A 186 -42.91 -32.28 28.67
C PHE A 186 -42.60 -31.44 27.44
N THR A 187 -43.58 -31.16 26.56
CA THR A 187 -43.40 -30.26 25.41
C THR A 187 -43.10 -28.82 25.85
N ARG A 188 -43.70 -28.36 26.96
CA ARG A 188 -43.38 -27.05 27.52
C ARG A 188 -41.94 -26.98 28.05
N VAL A 189 -41.48 -28.03 28.73
CA VAL A 189 -40.09 -28.13 29.21
C VAL A 189 -39.11 -28.26 28.04
N ALA A 190 -39.40 -29.10 27.05
CA ALA A 190 -38.58 -29.24 25.85
C ALA A 190 -38.50 -27.93 25.04
N HIS A 191 -39.60 -27.16 24.96
CA HIS A 191 -39.61 -25.85 24.31
C HIS A 191 -38.71 -24.84 25.04
N VAL A 192 -38.74 -24.83 26.38
CA VAL A 192 -37.85 -24.00 27.20
C VAL A 192 -36.39 -24.42 27.01
N GLN A 193 -36.10 -25.73 26.99
CA GLN A 193 -34.74 -26.22 26.76
C GLN A 193 -34.21 -25.89 25.37
N LEU A 194 -35.02 -26.06 24.31
CA LEU A 194 -34.63 -25.71 22.94
C LEU A 194 -34.33 -24.21 22.82
N ARG A 195 -35.14 -23.36 23.48
CA ARG A 195 -34.93 -21.92 23.49
C ARG A 195 -33.63 -21.53 24.20
N SER A 196 -33.33 -22.19 25.32
CA SER A 196 -32.05 -22.00 26.02
C SER A 196 -30.84 -22.44 25.19
N VAL A 197 -30.94 -23.53 24.43
CA VAL A 197 -29.86 -23.98 23.53
C VAL A 197 -29.68 -23.01 22.37
N LEU A 198 -30.78 -22.50 21.79
CA LEU A 198 -30.72 -21.50 20.73
C LEU A 198 -30.14 -20.17 21.22
N ASP A 199 -30.50 -19.72 22.43
CA ASP A 199 -29.91 -18.52 23.04
C ASP A 199 -28.41 -18.71 23.30
N ALA A 200 -27.99 -19.89 23.79
CA ALA A 200 -26.57 -20.20 23.99
C ALA A 200 -25.78 -20.25 22.67
N LEU A 201 -26.36 -20.80 21.60
CA LEU A 201 -25.76 -20.80 20.27
C LEU A 201 -25.69 -19.39 19.68
N ALA A 202 -26.72 -18.56 19.90
CA ALA A 202 -26.71 -17.16 19.49
C ALA A 202 -25.60 -16.38 20.21
N GLU A 203 -25.42 -16.59 21.52
CA GLU A 203 -24.33 -15.98 22.28
C GLU A 203 -22.94 -16.46 21.80
N GLN A 204 -22.80 -17.74 21.45
CA GLN A 204 -21.55 -18.27 20.89
C GLN A 204 -21.25 -17.70 19.49
N VAL A 205 -22.27 -17.52 18.65
CA VAL A 205 -22.13 -16.85 17.35
C VAL A 205 -21.79 -15.37 17.53
N GLU A 206 -22.39 -14.69 18.50
CA GLU A 206 -22.06 -13.31 18.82
C GLU A 206 -20.61 -13.18 19.31
N ARG A 207 -20.15 -14.08 20.19
CA ARG A 207 -18.73 -14.15 20.61
C ARG A 207 -17.78 -14.46 19.45
N LEU A 208 -18.18 -15.26 18.47
CA LEU A 208 -17.41 -15.51 17.25
C LEU A 208 -17.43 -14.28 16.30
N GLY A 209 -18.51 -13.51 16.29
CA GLY A 209 -18.57 -12.21 15.62
C GLY A 209 -17.71 -11.13 16.30
N HIS A 210 -17.42 -11.32 17.59
CA HIS A 210 -16.46 -10.54 18.37
C HIS A 210 -15.08 -11.22 18.44
N LEU A 211 -14.63 -11.83 17.33
CA LEU A 211 -13.18 -11.94 17.08
C LEU A 211 -12.57 -10.57 17.39
N PRO A 212 -11.41 -10.49 18.07
CA PRO A 212 -10.84 -9.22 18.48
C PRO A 212 -10.74 -8.37 17.22
N GLN A 213 -11.55 -7.30 17.15
CA GLN A 213 -11.29 -6.24 16.21
C GLN A 213 -9.84 -5.85 16.49
N VAL A 214 -8.97 -6.06 15.50
CA VAL A 214 -7.63 -5.48 15.48
C VAL A 214 -7.82 -4.04 15.95
N PRO A 215 -7.17 -3.57 17.04
CA PRO A 215 -7.52 -2.33 17.70
C PRO A 215 -7.63 -1.21 16.68
N ALA A 216 -8.86 -0.84 16.34
CA ALA A 216 -9.17 0.28 15.47
C ALA A 216 -9.10 1.57 16.31
N GLU A 217 -7.99 1.76 17.02
CA GLU A 217 -7.65 3.01 17.68
C GLU A 217 -6.16 3.05 18.07
N ALA A 218 -5.28 2.96 17.08
CA ALA A 218 -4.04 3.71 17.19
C ALA A 218 -4.41 5.18 16.92
N THR A 219 -4.74 5.90 17.98
CA THR A 219 -4.72 7.37 17.97
C THR A 219 -3.43 7.81 17.27
N PRO A 220 -3.47 8.66 16.22
CA PRO A 220 -2.24 9.14 15.61
C PRO A 220 -1.40 9.79 16.72
N PRO A 221 -0.16 9.33 16.94
CA PRO A 221 0.67 9.93 17.97
C PRO A 221 0.85 11.42 17.69
N PRO A 222 1.06 12.25 18.72
CA PRO A 222 1.46 13.64 18.52
C PRO A 222 2.67 13.68 17.57
N PRO A 223 2.83 14.77 16.79
CA PRO A 223 3.79 14.87 15.69
C PRO A 223 5.28 14.69 16.06
N ASP A 224 5.58 14.40 17.33
CA ASP A 224 6.94 14.25 17.87
C ASP A 224 7.26 12.80 18.28
N ALA A 225 6.36 11.82 18.09
CA ALA A 225 6.70 10.41 18.31
C ALA A 225 7.09 9.75 16.99
N GLU A 226 8.37 9.83 16.65
CA GLU A 226 9.01 8.96 15.66
C GLU A 226 8.79 7.50 16.07
N VAL A 227 7.81 6.84 15.46
CA VAL A 227 7.63 5.39 15.58
C VAL A 227 8.81 4.75 14.86
N LEU A 228 9.78 4.27 15.65
CA LEU A 228 10.96 3.52 15.21
C LEU A 228 10.60 2.08 14.81
N TRP A 229 9.70 1.91 13.85
CA TRP A 229 9.36 0.59 13.28
C TRP A 229 10.51 -0.04 12.49
N TRP A 230 11.57 0.71 12.19
CA TRP A 230 12.77 0.23 11.51
C TRP A 230 13.82 -0.42 12.41
N ASN A 231 13.77 -0.22 13.73
CA ASN A 231 14.85 -0.68 14.61
C ASN A 231 14.78 -2.17 14.98
N ASP A 232 13.62 -2.82 14.78
CA ASP A 232 13.41 -4.22 15.21
C ASP A 232 13.73 -5.25 14.12
N LEU A 233 13.81 -4.84 12.85
CA LEU A 233 14.14 -5.74 11.73
C LEU A 233 15.65 -5.85 11.46
N SER A 234 16.48 -5.14 12.23
CA SER A 234 17.95 -5.18 12.11
C SER A 234 18.61 -6.23 13.01
N ALA A 235 17.84 -6.88 13.91
CA ALA A 235 18.34 -7.96 14.75
C ALA A 235 18.28 -9.30 13.98
N GLY A 236 19.32 -9.59 13.21
CA GLY A 236 19.52 -10.90 12.60
C GLY A 236 19.64 -12.02 13.65
N PRO A 237 19.32 -13.27 13.29
CA PRO A 237 19.32 -14.37 14.24
C PRO A 237 20.72 -14.96 14.36
N ASP A 238 21.51 -14.49 15.32
CA ASP A 238 22.75 -15.17 15.71
C ASP A 238 22.96 -15.17 17.23
N GLY A 239 22.86 -16.37 17.80
CA GLY A 239 23.83 -16.86 18.79
C GLY A 239 23.78 -16.34 20.23
N GLY A 240 23.14 -17.12 21.10
CA GLY A 240 23.74 -17.52 22.39
C GLY A 240 23.77 -16.50 23.52
N GLY A 241 22.82 -16.61 24.44
CA GLY A 241 22.87 -15.91 25.72
C GLY A 241 22.00 -16.58 26.76
N VAL A 242 22.58 -17.55 27.47
CA VAL A 242 22.03 -18.17 28.68
C VAL A 242 21.69 -17.08 29.70
N GLN A 243 20.44 -16.99 30.15
CA GLN A 243 20.11 -16.40 31.45
C GLN A 243 19.19 -17.34 32.24
N GLU A 244 19.89 -18.08 33.10
CA GLU A 244 19.55 -18.57 34.43
C GLU A 244 18.16 -18.23 34.97
N THR A 245 17.39 -19.30 35.22
CA THR A 245 16.27 -19.31 36.15
C THR A 245 16.74 -19.04 37.59
N PRO A 246 16.16 -18.08 38.33
CA PRO A 246 16.31 -18.08 39.78
C PRO A 246 15.31 -19.06 40.40
N THR A 247 15.86 -20.17 40.88
CA THR A 247 15.23 -21.02 41.89
C THR A 247 15.14 -20.22 43.18
N VAL A 248 13.95 -20.00 43.74
CA VAL A 248 13.80 -19.67 45.16
C VAL A 248 12.89 -20.70 45.82
N ALA A 249 13.53 -21.39 46.76
CA ALA A 249 13.02 -22.40 47.66
C ALA A 249 11.74 -21.97 48.39
N GLY A 250 10.86 -22.95 48.59
CA GLY A 250 9.54 -22.74 49.13
C GLY A 250 9.46 -22.57 50.64
N HIS A 251 8.26 -22.23 51.10
CA HIS A 251 7.82 -22.42 52.48
C HIS A 251 6.42 -23.06 52.49
N ARG A 252 6.37 -24.28 53.04
CA ARG A 252 5.25 -24.93 53.74
C ARG A 252 4.59 -23.92 54.71
N ARG A 253 3.28 -23.92 55.00
CA ARG A 253 2.35 -25.00 55.44
C ARG A 253 0.90 -24.42 55.55
N PRO A 254 -0.12 -25.27 55.85
CA PRO A 254 -1.55 -25.03 55.62
C PRO A 254 -2.31 -24.49 56.84
N ILE A 255 -3.55 -24.06 56.61
CA ILE A 255 -4.72 -24.31 57.48
C ILE A 255 -5.89 -24.62 56.56
#